data_AF-A0A2K3QQH5-F1
#
_entry.id   AF-A0A2K3QQH5-F1
#
_cell.length_a   1.000
_cell.length_b   1.000
_cell.length_c   1.000
_cell.angle_alpha   90.00
_cell.angle_beta   90.00
_cell.angle_gamma   90.00
#
_symmetry.space_group_name_H-M   'P 1'
#
loop_
_entity.id
_entity.type
_entity.pdbx_description
1 polymer ?
#
loop_
_entity_poly.entity_id
_entity_poly.type
_entity_poly.pdbx_seq_one_letter_code
_entity_poly.pdbx_strand_id
1 'polypeptide(L)'
;MSDSPSPPSISLDTASASASAPPSAARTPATTSSSTIAGGPSAGSSPSLSSSSSYLGSMWTGLVRRFSSDDTQFGSQLDQSHPHHHHPHHLEAKDGINGAFTPAVRRASPFRPPPLDPLVLHGYRNGTARSARLLTSAVAEEIRAMVPERLRIAEDWRLAYSLEQDGASLATLYLKCRHYEGRRVGFVLVVKDQEGGTFGAYLSEYPRPSPSYFGNGECFLWRASTLASLPPPPSAETTHLRRSTTLAPPPRSADGSGASTPSESIRFKAFPYSGLNDCYINCETGFLSVGSGGGHYGLWLDDSLDVGHSSCCETFGNEPLSDAGEKFGVLGVELWVLGA
;
A
#
# COMPACT_ATOMS: atom_id res chain seq x y z
N MET A 1 -42.47 52.14 50.21
CA MET A 1 -41.86 50.82 49.98
C MET A 1 -41.26 50.84 48.59
N SER A 2 -39.93 50.84 48.55
CA SER A 2 -39.05 50.31 47.49
C SER A 2 -38.97 51.05 46.14
N ASP A 3 -37.84 51.75 45.98
CA ASP A 3 -37.21 52.26 44.76
C ASP A 3 -36.95 51.19 43.68
N SER A 4 -36.97 51.61 42.40
CA SER A 4 -35.80 51.47 41.51
C SER A 4 -35.92 52.39 40.27
N PRO A 5 -34.85 53.12 39.89
CA PRO A 5 -34.92 54.21 38.91
C PRO A 5 -34.47 53.83 37.49
N SER A 6 -34.94 54.61 36.53
CA SER A 6 -34.54 54.61 35.12
C SER A 6 -33.10 55.12 34.92
N PRO A 7 -32.29 54.55 34.01
CA PRO A 7 -30.98 55.10 33.65
C PRO A 7 -31.08 56.24 32.60
N PRO A 8 -30.10 57.16 32.56
CA PRO A 8 -30.14 58.35 31.70
C PRO A 8 -29.57 58.13 30.29
N SER A 9 -30.03 58.98 29.38
CA SER A 9 -29.59 59.18 27.99
C SER A 9 -28.23 59.87 27.88
N ILE A 10 -27.35 59.37 27.01
CA ILE A 10 -26.12 60.06 26.57
C ILE A 10 -26.20 60.27 25.04
N SER A 11 -25.93 61.51 24.64
CA SER A 11 -25.98 62.04 23.29
C SER A 11 -24.71 61.75 22.48
N LEU A 12 -24.88 61.76 21.16
CA LEU A 12 -23.93 61.52 20.07
C LEU A 12 -22.68 62.42 20.07
N ASP A 13 -21.59 61.88 19.51
CA ASP A 13 -20.80 62.62 18.53
C ASP A 13 -20.25 61.72 17.41
N THR A 14 -20.16 62.34 16.22
CA THR A 14 -20.03 61.74 14.89
C THR A 14 -18.62 61.98 14.33
N ALA A 15 -18.03 61.00 13.64
CA ALA A 15 -17.05 61.28 12.58
C ALA A 15 -16.87 60.08 11.63
N SER A 16 -16.87 60.39 10.33
CA SER A 16 -16.83 59.51 9.16
C SER A 16 -15.42 59.36 8.56
N ALA A 17 -15.33 58.52 7.51
CA ALA A 17 -14.34 58.43 6.41
C ALA A 17 -13.64 57.05 6.38
N SER A 18 -13.93 56.13 5.46
CA SER A 18 -13.80 56.09 3.98
C SER A 18 -12.62 55.19 3.57
N ALA A 19 -12.91 54.30 2.63
CA ALA A 19 -12.07 53.23 2.12
C ALA A 19 -10.83 53.68 1.31
N SER A 20 -9.80 52.83 1.30
CA SER A 20 -8.81 52.73 0.23
C SER A 20 -8.05 51.39 0.26
N ALA A 21 -8.05 50.68 -0.87
CA ALA A 21 -7.12 49.58 -1.18
C ALA A 21 -5.67 50.09 -1.31
N PRO A 22 -4.63 49.23 -1.26
CA PRO A 22 -3.91 48.83 -2.50
C PRO A 22 -3.16 47.45 -2.38
N PRO A 23 -2.16 47.09 -3.22
CA PRO A 23 -2.26 46.60 -4.61
C PRO A 23 -1.50 45.27 -4.88
N SER A 24 -1.63 44.76 -6.11
CA SER A 24 -0.89 43.63 -6.71
C SER A 24 0.58 43.92 -7.08
N ALA A 25 1.38 42.82 -7.10
CA ALA A 25 2.53 42.49 -7.96
C ALA A 25 3.90 43.21 -7.79
N ALA A 26 4.95 42.41 -7.55
CA ALA A 26 6.31 42.50 -8.17
C ALA A 26 7.22 41.38 -7.61
N ARG A 27 7.64 40.40 -8.42
CA ARG A 27 8.96 40.27 -9.11
C ARG A 27 10.15 39.82 -8.23
N THR A 28 10.69 38.67 -8.63
CA THR A 28 12.06 38.14 -8.57
C THR A 28 13.21 39.15 -8.36
N PRO A 29 14.32 38.69 -7.76
CA PRO A 29 15.66 39.12 -8.15
C PRO A 29 16.41 38.01 -8.90
N ALA A 30 16.83 38.33 -10.12
CA ALA A 30 17.97 37.68 -10.78
C ALA A 30 19.26 38.34 -10.27
N THR A 31 20.31 37.56 -10.07
CA THR A 31 21.67 38.11 -9.94
C THR A 31 22.62 37.28 -10.77
N THR A 32 23.10 37.91 -11.82
CA THR A 32 24.12 37.44 -12.75
C THR A 32 25.49 37.55 -12.09
N SER A 33 26.32 36.51 -12.16
CA SER A 33 27.77 36.69 -12.23
C SER A 33 28.35 35.65 -13.18
N SER A 34 29.01 36.17 -14.20
CA SER A 34 29.67 35.47 -15.28
C SER A 34 31.17 35.36 -15.00
N SER A 35 31.75 34.19 -15.21
CA SER A 35 33.14 34.07 -15.67
C SER A 35 33.30 32.85 -16.58
N THR A 36 34.12 33.07 -17.60
CA THR A 36 34.28 32.34 -18.84
C THR A 36 35.50 31.40 -18.75
N ILE A 37 35.51 30.29 -19.52
CA ILE A 37 36.55 29.88 -20.50
C ILE A 37 36.54 28.34 -20.74
N ALA A 38 36.14 28.01 -21.98
CA ALA A 38 36.68 27.04 -22.97
C ALA A 38 37.03 25.57 -22.65
N GLY A 39 36.54 24.69 -23.55
CA GLY A 39 37.32 23.55 -24.11
C GLY A 39 36.61 22.20 -24.19
N GLY A 40 36.08 21.80 -25.36
CA GLY A 40 35.71 20.39 -25.67
C GLY A 40 36.92 19.53 -26.11
N PRO A 41 36.77 18.32 -26.71
CA PRO A 41 35.53 17.61 -27.12
C PRO A 41 35.47 16.07 -26.85
N SER A 42 34.30 15.49 -27.16
CA SER A 42 34.04 14.16 -27.78
C SER A 42 33.99 12.82 -26.99
N ALA A 43 32.88 12.11 -27.28
CA ALA A 43 32.67 10.65 -27.45
C ALA A 43 32.55 9.73 -26.22
N GLY A 44 31.43 8.98 -26.17
CA GLY A 44 31.24 7.88 -25.22
C GLY A 44 29.80 7.32 -25.17
N SER A 45 29.39 6.67 -26.26
CA SER A 45 28.51 5.47 -26.35
C SER A 45 27.39 5.23 -25.31
N SER A 46 26.16 5.18 -25.81
CA SER A 46 25.01 4.49 -25.19
C SER A 46 25.28 2.99 -24.98
N PRO A 47 24.61 2.36 -24.02
CA PRO A 47 24.06 1.04 -24.25
C PRO A 47 22.53 1.05 -24.08
N SER A 48 21.85 0.82 -25.18
CA SER A 48 20.49 0.29 -25.18
C SER A 48 20.54 -1.16 -24.70
N LEU A 49 19.82 -1.47 -23.62
CA LEU A 49 19.55 -2.84 -23.23
C LEU A 49 18.05 -3.08 -23.38
N SER A 50 17.70 -3.63 -24.55
CA SER A 50 16.52 -4.50 -24.66
C SER A 50 16.74 -5.67 -23.72
N SER A 51 15.77 -5.95 -22.86
CA SER A 51 15.74 -7.21 -22.13
C SER A 51 14.32 -7.73 -22.15
N SER A 52 14.20 -8.81 -22.91
CA SER A 52 13.00 -9.53 -23.25
C SER A 52 12.31 -10.10 -22.01
N SER A 53 11.00 -9.99 -22.04
CA SER A 53 10.07 -10.61 -21.10
C SER A 53 10.20 -12.14 -21.14
N SER A 54 10.39 -12.77 -19.99
CA SER A 54 9.90 -14.13 -19.77
C SER A 54 9.55 -14.33 -18.29
N TYR A 55 8.38 -14.94 -18.13
CA TYR A 55 7.62 -15.13 -16.90
C TYR A 55 8.32 -16.08 -15.93
N LEU A 56 8.09 -15.87 -14.62
CA LEU A 56 7.73 -16.93 -13.69
C LEU A 56 7.15 -16.32 -12.40
N GLY A 57 5.88 -16.68 -12.13
CA GLY A 57 5.42 -17.15 -10.82
C GLY A 57 5.43 -16.19 -9.64
N SER A 58 4.23 -15.73 -9.30
CA SER A 58 3.87 -15.26 -7.96
C SER A 58 4.35 -16.23 -6.87
N MET A 59 5.27 -15.78 -6.01
CA MET A 59 5.65 -16.45 -4.77
C MET A 59 5.96 -15.40 -3.70
N TRP A 60 4.92 -14.81 -3.11
CA TRP A 60 5.03 -14.09 -1.85
C TRP A 60 4.12 -14.72 -0.80
N THR A 61 4.41 -15.98 -0.47
CA THR A 61 4.16 -16.52 0.87
C THR A 61 5.53 -16.74 1.52
N GLY A 62 6.17 -15.65 1.96
CA GLY A 62 7.60 -15.71 2.28
C GLY A 62 8.20 -14.53 3.02
N LEU A 63 7.52 -13.94 4.01
CA LEU A 63 8.24 -13.21 5.07
C LEU A 63 8.86 -14.24 6.04
N VAL A 64 9.93 -14.91 5.60
CA VAL A 64 10.84 -15.58 6.53
C VAL A 64 11.47 -14.50 7.39
N ARG A 65 11.18 -14.52 8.69
CA ARG A 65 11.91 -13.77 9.71
C ARG A 65 13.39 -14.21 9.63
N ARG A 66 14.23 -13.38 9.02
CA ARG A 66 15.69 -13.51 9.08
C ARG A 66 16.15 -13.22 10.51
N PHE A 67 16.35 -14.27 11.29
CA PHE A 67 17.40 -14.28 12.29
C PHE A 67 18.57 -15.08 11.73
N SER A 68 19.76 -14.50 11.84
CA SER A 68 21.04 -14.92 11.26
C SER A 68 21.38 -16.40 11.45
N SER A 69 22.01 -17.00 10.44
CA SER A 69 23.35 -17.61 10.48
C SER A 69 23.67 -18.10 9.06
N ASP A 70 24.76 -17.59 8.47
CA ASP A 70 25.37 -18.14 7.26
C ASP A 70 25.74 -19.62 7.50
N ASP A 71 25.46 -20.48 6.52
CA ASP A 71 26.08 -21.80 6.43
C ASP A 71 26.56 -22.00 4.98
N THR A 72 27.86 -21.76 4.76
CA THR A 72 28.59 -22.22 3.60
C THR A 72 29.32 -23.50 3.97
N GLN A 73 28.80 -24.66 3.59
CA GLN A 73 29.56 -25.91 3.55
C GLN A 73 29.53 -26.51 2.14
N PHE A 74 30.68 -26.39 1.46
CA PHE A 74 31.05 -27.22 0.31
C PHE A 74 31.42 -28.62 0.82
N GLY A 75 30.70 -29.63 0.33
CA GLY A 75 31.10 -31.03 0.48
C GLY A 75 31.96 -31.47 -0.70
N SER A 76 33.07 -32.15 -0.40
CA SER A 76 33.71 -33.09 -1.34
C SER A 76 33.99 -34.40 -0.60
N GLN A 77 33.36 -35.46 -1.11
CA GLN A 77 33.65 -36.85 -0.81
C GLN A 77 35.09 -37.19 -1.21
N LEU A 78 35.74 -38.05 -0.42
CA LEU A 78 36.52 -39.16 -0.97
C LEU A 78 36.64 -40.31 0.04
N ASP A 79 36.61 -41.49 -0.55
CA ASP A 79 36.46 -42.86 -0.06
C ASP A 79 37.79 -43.44 0.49
N GLN A 80 37.72 -44.36 1.46
CA GLN A 80 38.44 -45.67 1.49
C GLN A 80 38.60 -46.32 2.89
N SER A 81 38.15 -47.59 2.95
CA SER A 81 38.70 -48.82 3.58
C SER A 81 38.85 -49.06 5.13
N HIS A 82 37.94 -49.91 5.63
CA HIS A 82 38.15 -51.17 6.41
C HIS A 82 38.56 -51.15 7.93
N PRO A 83 38.27 -52.24 8.70
CA PRO A 83 37.58 -52.17 10.01
C PRO A 83 38.39 -52.69 11.22
N HIS A 84 38.03 -52.31 12.48
CA HIS A 84 38.32 -53.11 13.70
C HIS A 84 37.39 -52.79 14.91
N HIS A 85 37.14 -53.83 15.73
CA HIS A 85 36.32 -53.91 16.95
C HIS A 85 36.78 -53.06 18.16
N HIS A 86 35.84 -52.56 18.99
CA HIS A 86 35.61 -52.91 20.42
C HIS A 86 34.79 -51.85 21.20
N HIS A 87 33.85 -52.31 22.04
CA HIS A 87 33.19 -51.61 23.17
C HIS A 87 34.17 -51.46 24.37
N PRO A 88 33.89 -50.74 25.51
CA PRO A 88 32.61 -50.20 26.02
C PRO A 88 32.66 -48.78 26.68
N HIS A 89 31.47 -48.33 27.10
CA HIS A 89 31.12 -47.25 28.04
C HIS A 89 32.21 -46.70 29.01
N HIS A 90 32.38 -45.37 29.01
CA HIS A 90 32.85 -44.59 30.16
C HIS A 90 32.00 -43.32 30.30
N LEU A 91 31.17 -43.28 31.34
CA LEU A 91 30.43 -42.09 31.76
C LEU A 91 31.41 -41.16 32.49
N GLU A 92 32.01 -40.21 31.78
CA GLU A 92 32.65 -39.05 32.42
C GLU A 92 31.58 -38.00 32.74
N ALA A 93 31.36 -37.79 34.04
CA ALA A 93 30.68 -36.61 34.54
C ALA A 93 31.48 -35.37 34.12
N LYS A 94 30.96 -34.62 33.15
CA LYS A 94 31.53 -33.32 32.76
C LYS A 94 31.03 -32.26 33.74
N ASP A 95 31.92 -31.79 34.60
CA ASP A 95 31.73 -30.58 35.39
C ASP A 95 31.50 -29.41 34.43
N GLY A 96 30.29 -28.85 34.43
CA GLY A 96 29.77 -27.86 33.48
C GLY A 96 30.48 -26.49 33.47
N ILE A 97 31.77 -26.44 33.74
CA ILE A 97 32.60 -25.24 33.89
C ILE A 97 33.65 -25.09 32.76
N ASN A 98 34.02 -26.17 32.05
CA ASN A 98 35.00 -26.11 30.94
C ASN A 98 34.51 -26.73 29.62
N GLY A 99 33.21 -27.02 29.48
CA GLY A 99 32.63 -27.56 28.25
C GLY A 99 32.20 -26.45 27.29
N ALA A 100 32.63 -26.51 26.02
CA ALA A 100 32.09 -25.65 24.97
C ALA A 100 30.56 -25.78 24.93
N PHE A 101 29.86 -24.67 25.21
CA PHE A 101 28.40 -24.62 25.22
C PHE A 101 27.88 -25.03 23.84
N THR A 102 27.30 -26.22 23.74
CA THR A 102 26.63 -26.69 22.54
C THR A 102 25.15 -26.41 22.71
N PRO A 103 24.57 -25.39 22.04
CA PRO A 103 23.16 -25.10 22.20
C PRO A 103 22.34 -26.32 21.79
N ALA A 104 21.36 -26.69 22.62
CA ALA A 104 20.42 -27.74 22.25
C ALA A 104 19.76 -27.39 20.91
N VAL A 105 19.87 -28.28 19.93
CA VAL A 105 19.26 -28.13 18.60
C VAL A 105 17.74 -28.08 18.79
N ARG A 106 17.17 -26.87 18.80
CA ARG A 106 15.72 -26.68 18.88
C ARG A 106 15.12 -27.09 17.55
N ARG A 107 14.40 -28.21 17.52
CA ARG A 107 13.53 -28.53 16.39
C ARG A 107 12.46 -27.45 16.28
N ALA A 108 12.37 -26.81 15.12
CA ALA A 108 11.29 -25.88 14.83
C ALA A 108 9.95 -26.60 15.06
N SER A 109 9.00 -25.92 15.71
CA SER A 109 7.66 -26.45 15.89
C SER A 109 7.05 -26.79 14.52
N PRO A 110 6.45 -27.97 14.34
CA PRO A 110 5.73 -28.30 13.11
C PRO A 110 4.41 -27.51 12.99
N PHE A 111 4.06 -26.69 13.99
CA PHE A 111 2.84 -25.91 13.98
C PHE A 111 2.86 -24.87 12.87
N ARG A 112 2.12 -25.16 11.81
CA ARG A 112 1.69 -24.17 10.84
C ARG A 112 0.36 -23.62 11.34
N PRO A 113 0.28 -22.32 11.66
CA PRO A 113 -1.01 -21.74 11.99
C PRO A 113 -1.97 -21.96 10.81
N PRO A 114 -3.25 -22.20 11.08
CA PRO A 114 -4.25 -22.31 10.02
C PRO A 114 -4.24 -21.03 9.16
N PRO A 115 -4.58 -21.16 7.86
CA PRO A 115 -4.74 -19.97 7.01
C PRO A 115 -5.77 -19.04 7.63
N LEU A 116 -5.56 -17.73 7.48
CA LEU A 116 -6.51 -16.72 7.95
C LEU A 116 -7.82 -16.82 7.15
N ASP A 117 -8.94 -16.54 7.82
CA ASP A 117 -10.23 -16.44 7.16
C ASP A 117 -10.24 -15.26 6.17
N PRO A 118 -10.95 -15.36 5.02
CA PRO A 118 -10.99 -14.31 4.02
C PRO A 118 -11.56 -12.99 4.55
N LEU A 119 -11.05 -11.86 4.04
CA LEU A 119 -11.54 -10.53 4.39
C LEU A 119 -13.00 -10.31 4.00
N VAL A 120 -13.72 -9.62 4.88
CA VAL A 120 -15.09 -9.16 4.64
C VAL A 120 -15.10 -7.63 4.64
N LEU A 121 -15.52 -7.05 3.51
CA LEU A 121 -15.58 -5.61 3.30
C LEU A 121 -17.00 -5.09 3.58
N HIS A 122 -17.15 -4.24 4.59
CA HIS A 122 -18.43 -3.67 5.03
C HIS A 122 -18.55 -2.17 4.74
N GLY A 123 -19.78 -1.68 4.58
CA GLY A 123 -20.10 -0.25 4.61
C GLY A 123 -20.50 0.38 3.27
N TYR A 124 -20.47 -0.38 2.17
CA TYR A 124 -21.14 0.03 0.94
C TYR A 124 -22.66 0.05 1.13
N ARG A 125 -23.32 1.16 0.79
CA ARG A 125 -24.77 1.28 0.74
C ARG A 125 -25.34 0.38 -0.39
N ASN A 126 -26.58 -0.05 -0.24
CA ASN A 126 -27.24 -0.92 -1.24
C ASN A 126 -27.32 -0.30 -2.64
N GLY A 127 -27.40 1.03 -2.74
CA GLY A 127 -27.43 1.76 -4.00
C GLY A 127 -26.05 2.04 -4.63
N THR A 128 -24.96 1.76 -3.93
CA THR A 128 -23.60 2.07 -4.41
C THR A 128 -23.25 1.17 -5.58
N ALA A 129 -23.10 1.78 -6.76
CA ALA A 129 -22.79 1.10 -8.02
C ALA A 129 -21.49 0.30 -7.91
N ARG A 130 -21.42 -0.87 -8.58
CA ARG A 130 -20.22 -1.72 -8.54
C ARG A 130 -18.96 -1.01 -9.06
N SER A 131 -19.11 -0.14 -10.05
CA SER A 131 -18.01 0.65 -10.62
C SER A 131 -17.43 1.68 -9.65
N ALA A 132 -18.20 2.09 -8.64
CA ALA A 132 -17.81 3.04 -7.61
C ALA A 132 -17.25 2.37 -6.34
N ARG A 133 -17.20 1.02 -6.31
CA ARG A 133 -16.55 0.25 -5.25
C ARG A 133 -15.10 0.04 -5.64
N LEU A 134 -14.19 0.74 -4.97
CA LEU A 134 -12.79 0.82 -5.40
C LEU A 134 -11.98 -0.35 -4.84
N LEU A 135 -12.11 -0.64 -3.54
CA LEU A 135 -11.39 -1.74 -2.93
C LEU A 135 -12.05 -3.09 -3.24
N THR A 136 -11.33 -3.93 -4.00
CA THR A 136 -11.72 -5.33 -4.23
C THR A 136 -11.14 -6.23 -3.13
N SER A 137 -11.80 -7.36 -2.86
CA SER A 137 -11.30 -8.32 -1.86
C SER A 137 -9.90 -8.82 -2.18
N ALA A 138 -9.58 -9.03 -3.45
CA ALA A 138 -8.26 -9.51 -3.85
C ALA A 138 -7.16 -8.45 -3.60
N VAL A 139 -7.40 -7.16 -3.88
CA VAL A 139 -6.46 -6.09 -3.49
C VAL A 139 -6.36 -5.97 -1.97
N ALA A 140 -7.48 -6.08 -1.26
CA ALA A 140 -7.50 -5.97 0.19
C ALA A 140 -6.64 -7.06 0.87
N GLU A 141 -6.66 -8.30 0.35
CA GLU A 141 -5.82 -9.39 0.87
C GLU A 141 -4.33 -9.15 0.63
N GLU A 142 -3.95 -8.59 -0.52
CA GLU A 142 -2.56 -8.19 -0.79
C GLU A 142 -2.10 -7.10 0.18
N ILE A 143 -2.97 -6.11 0.47
CA ILE A 143 -2.70 -5.08 1.48
C ILE A 143 -2.59 -5.71 2.88
N ARG A 144 -3.49 -6.65 3.24
CA ARG A 144 -3.48 -7.36 4.53
C ARG A 144 -2.17 -8.10 4.78
N ALA A 145 -1.55 -8.65 3.74
CA ALA A 145 -0.23 -9.28 3.88
C ALA A 145 0.88 -8.30 4.31
N MET A 146 0.67 -6.99 4.13
CA MET A 146 1.63 -5.93 4.45
C MET A 146 1.29 -5.18 5.74
N VAL A 147 0.04 -5.18 6.20
CA VAL A 147 -0.32 -4.53 7.47
C VAL A 147 0.32 -5.23 8.68
N PRO A 148 0.43 -4.58 9.85
CA PRO A 148 0.98 -5.19 11.05
C PRO A 148 0.22 -6.45 11.48
N GLU A 149 0.95 -7.44 12.00
CA GLU A 149 0.41 -8.77 12.34
C GLU A 149 -0.84 -8.70 13.22
N ARG A 150 -0.86 -7.76 14.18
CA ARG A 150 -2.01 -7.56 15.08
C ARG A 150 -3.31 -7.24 14.32
N LEU A 151 -3.22 -6.57 13.17
CA LEU A 151 -4.36 -6.18 12.34
C LEU A 151 -4.70 -7.23 11.29
N ARG A 152 -3.76 -8.13 10.95
CA ARG A 152 -4.01 -9.22 9.98
C ARG A 152 -5.10 -10.15 10.45
N ILE A 153 -5.24 -10.34 11.75
CA ILE A 153 -6.24 -11.24 12.32
C ILE A 153 -7.66 -10.68 12.19
N ALA A 154 -7.82 -9.35 11.99
CA ALA A 154 -9.12 -8.74 11.79
C ALA A 154 -9.63 -8.96 10.36
N GLU A 155 -10.70 -9.74 10.22
CA GLU A 155 -11.35 -10.05 8.94
C GLU A 155 -12.25 -8.92 8.45
N ASP A 156 -12.90 -8.21 9.39
CA ASP A 156 -13.88 -7.19 9.09
C ASP A 156 -13.20 -5.84 8.84
N TRP A 157 -13.20 -5.40 7.59
CA TRP A 157 -12.80 -4.05 7.23
C TRP A 157 -14.04 -3.20 7.01
N ARG A 158 -14.04 -1.99 7.56
CA ARG A 158 -15.20 -1.09 7.52
C ARG A 158 -14.88 0.18 6.76
N LEU A 159 -15.73 0.52 5.80
CA LEU A 159 -15.64 1.76 5.04
C LEU A 159 -16.01 2.94 5.96
N ALA A 160 -15.03 3.77 6.31
CA ALA A 160 -15.26 4.99 7.08
C ALA A 160 -15.73 6.14 6.18
N TYR A 161 -15.14 6.25 5.00
CA TYR A 161 -15.42 7.31 4.04
C TYR A 161 -15.37 6.78 2.61
N SER A 162 -16.29 7.22 1.77
CA SER A 162 -16.24 7.03 0.31
C SER A 162 -16.70 8.30 -0.37
N LEU A 163 -15.93 8.78 -1.35
CA LEU A 163 -16.26 9.98 -2.13
C LEU A 163 -17.64 9.85 -2.78
N GLU A 164 -17.95 8.69 -3.36
CA GLU A 164 -19.25 8.38 -3.97
C GLU A 164 -20.40 8.51 -2.95
N GLN A 165 -20.17 8.03 -1.73
CA GLN A 165 -21.23 7.94 -0.74
C GLN A 165 -21.38 9.23 0.06
N ASP A 166 -20.28 9.92 0.36
CA ASP A 166 -20.20 10.96 1.38
C ASP A 166 -19.84 12.35 0.82
N GLY A 167 -19.58 12.44 -0.49
CA GLY A 167 -19.30 13.68 -1.20
C GLY A 167 -17.82 14.09 -1.18
N ALA A 168 -17.45 14.92 -2.16
CA ALA A 168 -16.11 15.44 -2.43
C ALA A 168 -15.68 16.49 -1.39
N SER A 169 -15.23 16.04 -0.22
CA SER A 169 -14.82 16.92 0.89
C SER A 169 -13.85 16.22 1.84
N LEU A 170 -12.60 16.66 1.84
CA LEU A 170 -11.58 16.20 2.77
C LEU A 170 -11.95 16.51 4.24
N ALA A 171 -12.62 17.65 4.49
CA ALA A 171 -13.15 17.98 5.81
C ALA A 171 -14.16 16.92 6.31
N THR A 172 -15.00 16.38 5.42
CA THR A 172 -15.95 15.31 5.75
C THR A 172 -15.23 13.99 6.05
N LEU A 173 -14.16 13.68 5.31
CA LEU A 173 -13.29 12.54 5.59
C LEU A 173 -12.69 12.64 7.00
N TYR A 174 -12.08 13.78 7.35
CA TYR A 174 -11.52 13.99 8.69
C TYR A 174 -12.58 13.90 9.80
N LEU A 175 -13.76 14.48 9.59
CA LEU A 175 -14.86 14.44 10.56
C LEU A 175 -15.26 13.00 10.88
N LYS A 176 -15.39 12.15 9.86
CA LYS A 176 -15.73 10.73 10.02
C LYS A 176 -14.63 9.93 10.71
N CYS A 177 -13.36 10.29 10.48
CA CYS A 177 -12.21 9.62 11.09
C CYS A 177 -12.04 9.93 12.58
N ARG A 178 -12.54 11.08 13.05
CA ARG A 178 -12.42 11.51 14.45
C ARG A 178 -12.98 10.50 15.46
N HIS A 179 -13.96 9.69 15.07
CA HIS A 179 -14.48 8.62 15.93
C HIS A 179 -13.42 7.58 16.35
N TYR A 180 -12.32 7.48 15.61
CA TYR A 180 -11.23 6.55 15.86
C TYR A 180 -10.05 7.15 16.63
N GLU A 181 -10.19 8.38 17.14
CA GLU A 181 -9.18 9.03 17.96
C GLU A 181 -8.78 8.16 19.16
N GLY A 182 -7.47 7.96 19.34
CA GLY A 182 -6.91 7.13 20.41
C GLY A 182 -7.12 5.61 20.26
N ARG A 183 -7.82 5.15 19.21
CA ARG A 183 -8.03 3.71 18.95
C ARG A 183 -6.83 3.11 18.23
N ARG A 184 -6.48 1.85 18.57
CA ARG A 184 -5.35 1.12 17.96
C ARG A 184 -5.70 0.45 16.63
N VAL A 185 -6.42 1.15 15.77
CA VAL A 185 -6.85 0.71 14.44
C VAL A 185 -5.82 1.08 13.37
N GLY A 186 -5.96 0.55 12.15
CA GLY A 186 -5.23 1.01 10.98
C GLY A 186 -6.19 1.50 9.89
N PHE A 187 -5.68 2.26 8.93
CA PHE A 187 -6.48 2.78 7.82
C PHE A 187 -5.88 2.42 6.47
N VAL A 188 -6.72 2.15 5.48
CA VAL A 188 -6.33 1.94 4.09
C VAL A 188 -7.01 3.00 3.24
N LEU A 189 -6.21 3.93 2.73
CA LEU A 189 -6.61 4.92 1.74
C LEU A 189 -6.54 4.27 0.36
N VAL A 190 -7.61 4.40 -0.42
CA VAL A 190 -7.75 3.90 -1.78
C VAL A 190 -8.13 5.06 -2.67
N VAL A 191 -7.40 5.22 -3.76
CA VAL A 191 -7.62 6.23 -4.79
C VAL A 191 -7.76 5.51 -6.12
N LYS A 192 -8.80 5.88 -6.86
CA LYS A 192 -8.94 5.52 -8.27
C LYS A 192 -8.80 6.78 -9.11
N ASP A 193 -7.89 6.77 -10.06
CA ASP A 193 -7.70 7.89 -10.98
C ASP A 193 -8.59 7.77 -12.23
N GLN A 194 -8.55 8.79 -13.09
CA GLN A 194 -9.29 8.82 -14.36
C GLN A 194 -8.71 7.89 -15.43
N GLU A 195 -7.46 7.43 -15.31
CA GLU A 195 -6.86 6.42 -16.18
C GLU A 195 -7.23 4.99 -15.77
N GLY A 196 -7.96 4.83 -14.65
CA GLY A 196 -8.41 3.56 -14.12
C GLY A 196 -7.41 2.89 -13.18
N GLY A 197 -6.26 3.52 -12.90
CA GLY A 197 -5.30 3.07 -11.91
C GLY A 197 -5.89 3.09 -10.51
N THR A 198 -5.57 2.06 -9.70
CA THR A 198 -6.00 1.97 -8.30
C THR A 198 -4.78 1.86 -7.40
N PHE A 199 -4.62 2.82 -6.49
CA PHE A 199 -3.45 2.93 -5.63
C PHE A 199 -3.81 3.63 -4.32
N GLY A 200 -2.86 3.75 -3.40
CA GLY A 200 -3.12 4.45 -2.16
C GLY A 200 -2.06 4.19 -1.10
N ALA A 201 -2.51 4.19 0.14
CA ALA A 201 -1.63 4.06 1.30
C ALA A 201 -2.28 3.28 2.44
N TYR A 202 -1.44 2.65 3.26
CA TYR A 202 -1.82 2.28 4.63
C TYR A 202 -1.33 3.36 5.59
N LEU A 203 -2.21 3.76 6.51
CA LEU A 203 -1.95 4.77 7.54
C LEU A 203 -2.03 4.10 8.92
N SER A 204 -1.00 4.30 9.73
CA SER A 204 -0.95 3.77 11.10
C SER A 204 -1.82 4.54 12.09
N GLU A 205 -2.28 5.74 11.71
CA GLU A 205 -3.11 6.63 12.52
C GLU A 205 -4.25 7.20 11.67
N TYR A 206 -5.30 7.68 12.33
CA TYR A 206 -6.43 8.31 11.64
C TYR A 206 -6.00 9.65 11.03
N PRO A 207 -6.41 9.94 9.78
CA PRO A 207 -6.07 11.19 9.13
C PRO A 207 -6.78 12.37 9.81
N ARG A 208 -6.02 13.41 10.12
CA ARG A 208 -6.50 14.62 10.83
C ARG A 208 -5.57 15.81 10.55
N PRO A 209 -6.08 17.04 10.49
CA PRO A 209 -5.23 18.22 10.47
C PRO A 209 -4.27 18.23 11.67
N SER A 210 -2.97 18.43 11.40
CA SER A 210 -1.92 18.41 12.42
C SER A 210 -0.82 19.41 12.03
N PRO A 211 -0.20 20.12 13.01
CA PRO A 211 0.91 21.04 12.72
C PRO A 211 2.21 20.33 12.30
N SER A 212 2.29 19.01 12.49
CA SER A 212 3.46 18.20 12.16
C SER A 212 3.04 16.87 11.53
N TYR A 213 4.01 16.25 10.85
CA TYR A 213 3.88 14.86 10.41
C TYR A 213 3.58 13.95 11.60
N PHE A 214 2.80 12.89 11.34
CA PHE A 214 2.41 11.88 12.32
C PHE A 214 2.32 10.50 11.67
N GLY A 215 2.00 9.48 12.46
CA GLY A 215 2.09 8.08 12.06
C GLY A 215 3.44 7.46 12.42
N ASN A 216 3.69 6.27 11.90
CA ASN A 216 4.90 5.51 12.18
C ASN A 216 5.41 4.75 10.95
N GLY A 217 6.55 4.07 11.08
CA GLY A 217 7.17 3.26 10.02
C GLY A 217 6.39 2.02 9.57
N GLU A 218 5.19 1.77 10.10
CA GLU A 218 4.27 0.76 9.54
C GLU A 218 3.49 1.31 8.33
N CYS A 219 3.47 2.63 8.10
CA CYS A 219 2.89 3.24 6.91
C CYS A 219 3.59 2.75 5.63
N PHE A 220 2.83 2.61 4.56
CA PHE A 220 3.37 2.25 3.24
C PHE A 220 2.45 2.73 2.12
N LEU A 221 3.01 2.93 0.92
CA LEU A 221 2.25 3.18 -0.29
C LEU A 221 2.04 1.88 -1.06
N TRP A 222 1.02 1.83 -1.92
CA TRP A 222 0.79 0.68 -2.79
C TRP A 222 0.10 1.10 -4.09
N ARG A 223 0.26 0.28 -5.14
CA ARG A 223 -0.51 0.37 -6.40
C ARG A 223 -0.92 -1.01 -6.87
N ALA A 224 -2.07 -1.08 -7.53
CA ALA A 224 -2.63 -2.28 -8.11
C ALA A 224 -3.14 -2.01 -9.53
N SER A 225 -2.95 -3.00 -10.41
CA SER A 225 -3.54 -2.99 -11.75
C SER A 225 -4.24 -4.33 -11.98
N THR A 226 -5.49 -4.27 -12.44
CA THR A 226 -6.25 -5.45 -12.88
C THR A 226 -5.83 -5.80 -14.30
N LEU A 227 -5.20 -6.96 -14.48
CA LEU A 227 -4.89 -7.49 -15.80
C LEU A 227 -6.13 -8.24 -16.29
N ALA A 228 -6.72 -7.77 -17.39
CA ALA A 228 -7.79 -8.49 -18.06
C ALA A 228 -7.30 -9.91 -18.40
N SER A 229 -8.13 -10.92 -18.13
CA SER A 229 -7.79 -12.29 -18.50
C SER A 229 -7.55 -12.35 -20.00
N LEU A 230 -6.35 -12.77 -20.42
CA LEU A 230 -6.09 -13.05 -21.82
C LEU A 230 -7.11 -14.10 -22.30
N PRO A 231 -7.66 -13.96 -23.52
CA PRO A 231 -8.51 -15.01 -24.06
C PRO A 231 -7.73 -16.34 -24.08
N PRO A 232 -8.39 -17.48 -23.81
CA PRO A 232 -7.71 -18.76 -23.86
C PRO A 232 -7.06 -18.94 -25.23
N PRO A 233 -5.85 -19.53 -25.31
CA PRO A 233 -5.22 -19.79 -26.60
C PRO A 233 -6.19 -20.60 -27.48
N PRO A 234 -6.28 -20.32 -28.80
CA PRO A 234 -7.15 -21.07 -29.68
C PRO A 234 -6.76 -22.54 -29.54
N SER A 235 -7.66 -23.34 -28.96
CA SER A 235 -7.45 -24.76 -28.79
C SER A 235 -7.25 -25.33 -30.20
N ALA A 236 -6.09 -25.93 -30.45
CA ALA A 236 -5.80 -26.56 -31.73
C ALA A 236 -6.93 -27.55 -32.04
N GLU A 237 -7.73 -27.24 -33.06
CA GLU A 237 -8.62 -28.19 -33.71
C GLU A 237 -7.78 -29.38 -34.17
N THR A 238 -7.81 -30.49 -33.42
CA THR A 238 -7.51 -31.80 -33.99
C THR A 238 -8.79 -32.39 -34.56
N THR A 239 -9.48 -31.62 -35.41
CA THR A 239 -10.49 -32.17 -36.31
C THR A 239 -9.73 -32.85 -37.44
N HIS A 240 -9.44 -34.15 -37.29
CA HIS A 240 -9.31 -35.17 -38.35
C HIS A 240 -8.49 -36.37 -37.87
N LEU A 241 -9.08 -37.21 -37.01
CA LEU A 241 -8.82 -38.64 -37.01
C LEU A 241 -10.17 -39.36 -36.91
N ARG A 242 -10.78 -39.54 -38.09
CA ARG A 242 -11.93 -40.42 -38.25
C ARG A 242 -11.49 -41.85 -37.95
N ARG A 243 -12.11 -42.49 -36.96
CA ARG A 243 -12.39 -43.93 -37.03
C ARG A 243 -13.70 -44.26 -36.29
N SER A 244 -14.71 -44.60 -37.10
CA SER A 244 -16.02 -45.15 -36.76
C SER A 244 -15.85 -46.48 -35.98
N THR A 245 -16.59 -46.80 -34.92
CA THR A 245 -17.92 -47.45 -34.80
C THR A 245 -18.06 -47.81 -33.29
N THR A 246 -19.15 -47.68 -32.53
CA THR A 246 -20.43 -48.41 -32.56
C THR A 246 -21.36 -47.87 -31.45
N LEU A 247 -22.65 -47.69 -31.78
CA LEU A 247 -23.90 -47.60 -31.00
C LEU A 247 -23.87 -47.50 -29.45
N ALA A 248 -24.28 -46.34 -28.91
CA ALA A 248 -25.25 -46.19 -27.80
C ALA A 248 -25.60 -44.70 -27.58
N PRO A 249 -26.87 -44.32 -27.27
CA PRO A 249 -27.23 -42.94 -26.93
C PRO A 249 -27.09 -42.70 -25.41
N PRO A 250 -26.41 -41.62 -24.96
CA PRO A 250 -26.48 -41.20 -23.56
C PRO A 250 -27.65 -40.19 -23.33
N PRO A 251 -28.16 -40.08 -22.08
CA PRO A 251 -29.36 -39.32 -21.76
C PRO A 251 -29.10 -37.80 -21.78
N ARG A 252 -30.22 -37.07 -21.84
CA ARG A 252 -30.28 -35.61 -21.84
C ARG A 252 -29.92 -35.02 -20.48
N SER A 253 -29.32 -33.83 -20.55
CA SER A 253 -29.35 -32.73 -19.57
C SER A 253 -28.74 -32.99 -18.18
N ALA A 254 -27.51 -32.51 -18.02
CA ALA A 254 -27.13 -31.70 -16.87
C ALA A 254 -26.23 -30.58 -17.38
N ASP A 255 -26.72 -29.35 -17.30
CA ASP A 255 -25.96 -28.11 -17.48
C ASP A 255 -24.82 -28.10 -16.46
N GLY A 256 -23.65 -28.58 -16.86
CA GLY A 256 -22.39 -28.28 -16.21
C GLY A 256 -21.90 -26.93 -16.70
N SER A 257 -22.59 -25.85 -16.33
CA SER A 257 -22.05 -24.49 -16.39
C SER A 257 -20.92 -24.38 -15.36
N GLY A 258 -19.80 -25.04 -15.66
CA GLY A 258 -18.50 -24.69 -15.12
C GLY A 258 -18.03 -23.45 -15.84
N ALA A 259 -18.76 -22.34 -15.69
CA ALA A 259 -18.24 -21.04 -16.02
C ALA A 259 -17.06 -20.81 -15.06
N SER A 260 -15.85 -21.13 -15.53
CA SER A 260 -14.63 -20.64 -14.92
C SER A 260 -14.77 -19.13 -14.85
N THR A 261 -15.09 -18.61 -13.66
CA THR A 261 -15.01 -17.19 -13.36
C THR A 261 -13.66 -16.72 -13.89
N PRO A 262 -13.60 -15.72 -14.79
CA PRO A 262 -12.31 -15.22 -15.25
C PRO A 262 -11.59 -14.72 -13.99
N SER A 263 -10.54 -15.43 -13.60
CA SER A 263 -9.69 -15.02 -12.48
C SER A 263 -8.95 -13.79 -12.95
N GLU A 264 -9.47 -12.62 -12.61
CA GLU A 264 -8.82 -11.34 -12.84
C GLU A 264 -7.48 -11.37 -12.09
N SER A 265 -6.38 -11.43 -12.83
CA SER A 265 -5.05 -11.45 -12.23
C SER A 265 -4.68 -10.03 -11.83
N ILE A 266 -4.35 -9.84 -10.55
CA ILE A 266 -3.97 -8.53 -10.02
C ILE A 266 -2.45 -8.43 -9.98
N ARG A 267 -1.92 -7.29 -10.46
CA ARG A 267 -0.53 -6.91 -10.25
C ARG A 267 -0.46 -5.92 -9.10
N PHE A 268 0.05 -6.36 -7.95
CA PHE A 268 0.20 -5.54 -6.75
C PHE A 268 1.67 -5.17 -6.52
N LYS A 269 1.91 -3.92 -6.11
CA LYS A 269 3.23 -3.45 -5.67
C LYS A 269 3.05 -2.58 -4.42
N ALA A 270 3.81 -2.88 -3.38
CA ALA A 270 3.89 -2.07 -2.17
C ALA A 270 5.25 -1.38 -2.05
N PHE A 271 5.27 -0.24 -1.36
CA PHE A 271 6.43 0.59 -1.08
C PHE A 271 6.51 0.82 0.43
N PRO A 272 7.18 -0.09 1.16
CA PRO A 272 7.37 0.03 2.60
C PRO A 272 8.22 1.25 2.96
N TYR A 273 8.17 1.62 4.24
CA TYR A 273 9.02 2.66 4.80
C TYR A 273 10.52 2.42 4.54
N SER A 274 11.23 3.44 4.07
CA SER A 274 12.64 3.38 3.68
C SER A 274 13.63 3.55 4.84
N GLY A 275 13.21 4.15 5.95
CA GLY A 275 14.11 4.51 7.05
C GLY A 275 14.82 5.87 6.89
N LEU A 276 14.55 6.64 5.82
CA LEU A 276 15.32 7.86 5.53
C LEU A 276 14.82 9.12 6.24
N ASN A 277 13.52 9.23 6.52
CA ASN A 277 12.91 10.35 7.27
C ASN A 277 11.61 9.91 7.96
N ASP A 278 11.07 10.69 8.89
CA ASP A 278 9.82 10.36 9.61
C ASP A 278 8.59 11.10 9.06
N CYS A 279 8.61 11.49 7.78
CA CYS A 279 7.56 12.30 7.17
C CYS A 279 6.41 11.44 6.60
N TYR A 280 5.77 10.63 7.45
CA TYR A 280 4.80 9.61 7.04
C TYR A 280 3.47 10.16 6.55
N ILE A 281 2.76 10.91 7.39
CA ILE A 281 1.43 11.45 7.11
C ILE A 281 1.44 12.93 7.42
N ASN A 282 1.05 13.77 6.47
CA ASN A 282 0.77 15.19 6.71
C ASN A 282 -0.65 15.51 6.23
N CYS A 283 -1.36 16.25 7.05
CA CYS A 283 -2.75 16.56 6.79
C CYS A 283 -2.96 18.00 7.20
N GLU A 284 -3.45 18.79 6.27
CA GLU A 284 -3.89 20.16 6.46
C GLU A 284 -5.38 20.26 6.11
N THR A 285 -5.97 21.43 6.32
CA THR A 285 -7.33 21.69 5.83
C THR A 285 -7.42 21.66 4.30
N GLY A 286 -6.33 22.02 3.61
CA GLY A 286 -6.29 22.11 2.14
C GLY A 286 -5.81 20.85 1.43
N PHE A 287 -5.22 19.88 2.15
CA PHE A 287 -4.71 18.65 1.53
C PHE A 287 -4.45 17.54 2.53
N LEU A 288 -4.35 16.31 2.01
CA LEU A 288 -3.80 15.15 2.69
C LEU A 288 -2.61 14.63 1.88
N SER A 289 -1.49 14.33 2.54
CA SER A 289 -0.35 13.69 1.92
C SER A 289 0.24 12.55 2.75
N VAL A 290 0.81 11.58 2.04
CA VAL A 290 1.42 10.38 2.61
C VAL A 290 2.79 10.20 1.97
N GLY A 291 3.83 10.33 2.79
CA GLY A 291 5.23 10.30 2.38
C GLY A 291 5.66 11.60 1.76
N SER A 292 6.79 12.13 2.23
CA SER A 292 7.41 13.30 1.62
C SER A 292 8.92 13.29 1.77
N GLY A 293 9.61 13.88 0.81
CA GLY A 293 11.07 13.96 0.83
C GLY A 293 11.57 14.63 -0.44
N GLY A 294 12.68 15.36 -0.35
CA GLY A 294 13.22 16.12 -1.48
C GLY A 294 12.26 17.13 -2.13
N GLY A 295 11.22 17.60 -1.42
CA GLY A 295 10.20 18.52 -1.96
C GLY A 295 9.04 17.86 -2.72
N HIS A 296 8.99 16.54 -2.74
CA HIS A 296 7.97 15.75 -3.43
C HIS A 296 7.09 14.96 -2.45
N TYR A 297 5.88 14.62 -2.89
CA TYR A 297 4.94 13.78 -2.13
C TYR A 297 4.83 12.40 -2.78
N GLY A 298 4.87 11.36 -1.95
CA GLY A 298 4.60 10.00 -2.42
C GLY A 298 3.15 9.86 -2.89
N LEU A 299 2.22 10.42 -2.12
CA LEU A 299 0.82 10.63 -2.49
C LEU A 299 0.33 11.95 -1.87
N TRP A 300 -0.39 12.75 -2.63
CA TRP A 300 -1.04 13.98 -2.19
C TRP A 300 -2.41 14.10 -2.85
N LEU A 301 -3.40 14.59 -2.11
CA LEU A 301 -4.77 14.85 -2.56
C LEU A 301 -5.21 16.22 -2.04
N ASP A 302 -5.95 16.97 -2.84
CA ASP A 302 -6.52 18.26 -2.44
C ASP A 302 -7.75 18.12 -1.54
N ASP A 303 -8.32 19.26 -1.13
CA ASP A 303 -9.46 19.32 -0.23
C ASP A 303 -10.80 18.95 -0.89
N SER A 304 -10.90 19.13 -2.21
CA SER A 304 -12.02 18.66 -3.04
C SER A 304 -11.92 17.18 -3.40
N LEU A 305 -10.76 16.53 -3.23
CA LEU A 305 -10.54 15.13 -3.59
C LEU A 305 -10.79 14.85 -5.08
N ASP A 306 -10.53 15.83 -5.95
CA ASP A 306 -10.66 15.72 -7.41
C ASP A 306 -9.29 15.81 -8.12
N VAL A 307 -8.26 16.34 -7.45
CA VAL A 307 -6.89 16.38 -7.96
C VAL A 307 -5.93 15.68 -7.01
N GLY A 308 -5.06 14.87 -7.58
CA GLY A 308 -3.98 14.23 -6.84
C GLY A 308 -2.62 14.41 -7.49
N HIS A 309 -1.59 14.24 -6.67
CA HIS A 309 -0.19 14.25 -7.07
C HIS A 309 0.55 13.06 -6.47
N SER A 310 1.48 12.48 -7.24
CA SER A 310 2.34 11.39 -6.77
C SER A 310 3.67 11.43 -7.51
N SER A 311 4.76 11.51 -6.75
CA SER A 311 6.12 11.44 -7.29
C SER A 311 6.96 10.51 -6.41
N CYS A 312 8.23 10.35 -6.78
CA CYS A 312 9.18 9.66 -5.93
C CYS A 312 9.41 10.48 -4.64
N CYS A 313 9.38 9.80 -3.49
CA CYS A 313 9.70 10.43 -2.21
C CYS A 313 10.70 9.58 -1.42
N GLU A 314 11.50 10.24 -0.59
CA GLU A 314 12.50 9.58 0.25
C GLU A 314 11.87 8.66 1.30
N THR A 315 10.69 9.00 1.85
CA THR A 315 10.03 8.23 2.92
C THR A 315 9.75 6.78 2.51
N PHE A 316 9.36 6.56 1.26
CA PHE A 316 8.95 5.22 0.78
C PHE A 316 9.76 4.70 -0.42
N GLY A 317 10.58 5.55 -1.04
CA GLY A 317 11.32 5.19 -2.26
C GLY A 317 10.40 4.71 -3.38
N ASN A 318 9.16 5.23 -3.43
CA ASN A 318 8.17 4.84 -4.41
C ASN A 318 8.45 5.46 -5.78
N GLU A 319 7.89 4.87 -6.83
CA GLU A 319 7.72 5.54 -8.11
C GLU A 319 6.35 6.27 -8.13
N PRO A 320 6.07 7.15 -9.10
CA PRO A 320 4.73 7.71 -9.29
C PRO A 320 3.67 6.60 -9.31
N LEU A 321 2.63 6.76 -8.49
CA LEU A 321 1.62 5.72 -8.28
C LEU A 321 0.62 5.62 -9.43
N SER A 322 0.30 6.74 -10.08
CA SER A 322 -0.58 6.82 -11.24
C SER A 322 0.20 6.63 -12.54
N ASP A 323 -0.42 5.92 -13.48
CA ASP A 323 0.12 5.79 -14.84
C ASP A 323 -0.11 7.06 -15.69
N ALA A 324 -0.93 8.02 -15.21
CA ALA A 324 -1.12 9.33 -15.82
C ALA A 324 0.10 10.28 -15.66
N GLY A 325 1.06 9.89 -14.81
CA GLY A 325 2.21 10.71 -14.44
C GLY A 325 2.08 11.31 -13.03
N GLU A 326 2.77 12.43 -12.78
CA GLU A 326 2.86 13.00 -11.43
C GLU A 326 1.60 13.72 -10.95
N LYS A 327 0.73 14.15 -11.88
CA LYS A 327 -0.56 14.78 -11.59
C LYS A 327 -1.65 13.94 -12.22
N PHE A 328 -2.70 13.64 -11.47
CA PHE A 328 -3.82 12.83 -11.95
C PHE A 328 -5.16 13.42 -11.48
N GLY A 329 -6.19 13.21 -12.30
CA GLY A 329 -7.57 13.45 -11.88
C GLY A 329 -8.07 12.28 -11.06
N VAL A 330 -8.75 12.56 -9.95
CA VAL A 330 -9.33 11.56 -9.06
C VAL A 330 -10.75 11.24 -9.54
N LEU A 331 -11.03 9.95 -9.70
CA LEU A 331 -12.36 9.43 -9.97
C LEU A 331 -13.08 9.04 -8.67
N GLY A 332 -12.34 8.56 -7.68
CA GLY A 332 -12.92 8.18 -6.39
C GLY A 332 -11.87 8.00 -5.30
N VAL A 333 -12.31 8.17 -4.06
CA VAL A 333 -11.52 7.95 -2.85
C VAL A 333 -12.33 7.10 -1.87
N GLU A 334 -11.68 6.12 -1.25
CA GLU A 334 -12.21 5.38 -0.11
C GLU A 334 -11.20 5.37 1.04
N LEU A 335 -11.71 5.35 2.26
CA LEU A 335 -10.92 5.12 3.45
C LEU A 335 -11.54 3.99 4.27
N TRP A 336 -10.78 2.91 4.40
CA TRP A 336 -11.15 1.70 5.13
C TRP A 336 -10.48 1.66 6.49
N VAL A 337 -11.14 1.08 7.49
CA VAL A 337 -10.61 0.92 8.85
C VAL A 337 -10.50 -0.55 9.19
N LEU A 338 -9.38 -0.91 9.81
CA LEU A 338 -8.99 -2.27 10.18
C LEU A 338 -8.85 -2.39 11.70
N GLY A 339 -9.41 -3.46 12.27
CA GLY A 339 -9.36 -3.72 13.72
C GLY A 339 -10.27 -2.83 14.57
N ALA A 340 -11.32 -2.27 13.96
CA ALA A 340 -12.31 -1.39 14.57
C ALA A 340 -13.46 -2.11 15.27
#